data_AF-A0A6M0A6Q1-F1
#
_entry.id   AF-A0A6M0A6Q1-F1
#
_cell.length_a   1.000
_cell.length_b   1.000
_cell.length_c   1.000
_cell.angle_alpha   90.00
_cell.angle_beta   90.00
_cell.angle_gamma   90.00
#
_symmetry.space_group_name_H-M   'P 1'
#
loop_
_entity.id
_entity.type
_entity.pdbx_description
1 polymer ?
#
loop_
_entity_poly.entity_id
_entity_poly.type
_entity_poly.pdbx_seq_one_letter_code
_entity_poly.pdbx_strand_id
1 'polypeptide(L)'
;SAAEELGYTFLPCVLVGLSRAPQFVVNQNNSPSSLANPDSQTISSKPGDIWADDVDAIVIPATACGGSAMLSFSQLQTQIIAVEENQTTMEVPPEPLGIKAIRVNSYLEALGLLVSHRAGISPKALSPSLSSLGRLNFCDKTNSR
;
A
#
# COMPACT_ATOMS: atom_id res chain seq x y z
N SER A 1 0.93 15.16 -12.44
CA SER A 1 2.04 14.72 -13.30
C SER A 1 3.33 15.31 -12.79
N ALA A 2 4.21 14.48 -12.24
CA ALA A 2 5.61 14.84 -12.03
C ALA A 2 6.34 14.46 -13.33
N ALA A 3 6.61 15.43 -14.19
CA ALA A 3 7.40 15.22 -15.38
C ALA A 3 8.86 15.50 -15.00
N GLU A 4 9.59 14.45 -14.63
CA GLU A 4 11.04 14.52 -14.57
C GLU A 4 11.57 14.72 -16.00
N GLU A 5 12.34 15.77 -16.22
CA GLU A 5 12.93 16.07 -17.52
C GLU A 5 13.96 14.98 -17.87
N LEU A 6 13.61 14.11 -18.82
CA LEU A 6 14.56 13.13 -19.35
C LEU A 6 15.40 13.76 -20.44
N GLY A 7 16.73 13.71 -20.28
CA GLY A 7 17.64 14.09 -21.36
C GLY A 7 17.39 13.26 -22.62
N TYR A 8 17.36 13.91 -23.80
CA TYR A 8 17.08 13.26 -25.08
C TYR A 8 17.97 12.05 -25.40
N THR A 9 19.18 11.99 -24.85
CA THR A 9 20.12 10.87 -25.00
C THR A 9 19.72 9.62 -24.20
N PHE A 10 18.97 9.78 -23.10
CA PHE A 10 18.49 8.68 -22.27
C PHE A 10 17.07 8.23 -22.63
N LEU A 11 16.32 9.07 -23.35
CA LEU A 11 14.94 8.79 -23.75
C LEU A 11 14.76 7.43 -24.47
N PRO A 12 15.62 7.03 -25.44
CA PRO A 12 15.48 5.72 -26.08
C PRO A 12 15.59 4.56 -25.07
N CYS A 13 16.55 4.62 -24.15
CA CYS A 13 16.76 3.60 -23.12
C CYS A 13 15.58 3.55 -22.13
N VAL A 14 15.07 4.71 -21.73
CA VAL A 14 13.89 4.80 -20.84
C VAL A 14 12.66 4.22 -21.52
N LEU A 15 12.40 4.57 -22.78
CA LEU A 15 11.24 4.03 -23.52
C LEU A 15 11.33 2.51 -23.69
N VAL A 16 12.52 1.98 -23.98
CA VAL A 16 12.75 0.53 -24.01
C VAL A 16 12.49 -0.12 -22.65
N GLY A 17 12.96 0.49 -21.56
CA GLY A 17 12.68 0.04 -20.19
C GLY A 17 11.19 0.05 -19.85
N LEU A 18 10.51 1.17 -20.13
CA LEU A 18 9.08 1.34 -19.89
C LEU A 18 8.22 0.40 -20.73
N SER A 19 8.63 0.08 -21.97
CA SER A 19 7.94 -0.91 -22.81
C SER A 19 7.90 -2.32 -22.19
N ARG A 20 8.80 -2.59 -21.24
CA ARG A 20 8.91 -3.85 -20.51
C ARG A 20 8.49 -3.72 -19.05
N ALA A 21 8.09 -2.53 -18.59
CA ALA A 21 7.64 -2.32 -17.23
C ALA A 21 6.29 -3.04 -17.01
N PRO A 22 6.02 -3.51 -15.78
CA PRO A 22 4.72 -4.08 -15.42
C PRO A 22 3.58 -3.15 -15.85
N GLN A 23 2.54 -3.73 -16.46
CA GLN A 23 1.36 -2.99 -16.91
C GLN A 23 0.17 -3.35 -16.02
N PHE A 24 -0.67 -2.36 -15.72
CA PHE A 24 -1.93 -2.63 -15.04
C PHE A 24 -2.87 -3.41 -15.96
N VAL A 25 -3.42 -4.50 -15.44
CA VAL A 25 -4.43 -5.32 -16.13
C VAL A 25 -5.75 -5.22 -15.39
N VAL A 26 -6.85 -5.18 -16.14
CA VAL A 26 -8.20 -5.13 -15.57
C VAL A 26 -8.82 -6.51 -15.67
N ASN A 27 -9.37 -7.01 -14.56
CA ASN A 27 -10.11 -8.27 -14.58
C ASN A 27 -11.44 -8.06 -15.32
N GLN A 28 -11.54 -8.59 -16.53
CA GLN A 28 -12.75 -8.45 -17.35
C GLN A 28 -13.95 -9.18 -16.72
N ASN A 29 -13.72 -10.20 -15.89
CA ASN A 29 -14.81 -10.93 -15.23
C ASN A 29 -15.55 -10.09 -14.19
N ASN A 30 -14.94 -9.02 -13.68
CA ASN A 30 -15.51 -8.12 -12.67
C ASN A 30 -15.83 -6.72 -13.22
N SER A 31 -15.60 -6.49 -14.52
CA SER A 31 -15.85 -5.19 -15.14
C SER A 31 -17.30 -5.12 -15.63
N PRO A 32 -18.07 -4.07 -15.31
CA PRO A 32 -19.37 -3.86 -15.93
C PRO A 32 -19.16 -3.74 -17.45
N SER A 33 -19.95 -4.49 -18.22
CA SER A 33 -19.87 -4.64 -19.68
C SER A 33 -20.02 -3.33 -20.49
N SER A 34 -20.15 -2.19 -19.82
CA SER A 34 -20.32 -0.86 -20.40
C SER A 34 -19.01 -0.08 -20.62
N LEU A 35 -17.85 -0.57 -20.14
CA LEU A 35 -16.54 0.09 -20.35
C LEU A 35 -15.60 -0.65 -21.32
N ALA A 36 -16.08 -1.72 -21.96
CA ALA A 36 -15.27 -2.49 -22.91
C ALA A 36 -15.05 -1.68 -24.20
N ASN A 37 -13.92 -0.98 -24.29
CA ASN A 37 -13.45 -0.44 -25.55
C ASN A 37 -13.01 -1.60 -26.46
N PRO A 38 -13.52 -1.69 -27.70
CA PRO A 38 -13.18 -2.77 -28.63
C PRO A 38 -11.70 -2.76 -29.06
N ASP A 39 -11.01 -1.62 -28.87
CA ASP A 39 -9.60 -1.43 -29.24
C ASP A 39 -8.62 -1.68 -28.08
N SER A 40 -9.14 -1.97 -26.87
CA SER A 40 -8.29 -2.34 -25.74
C SER A 40 -7.74 -3.73 -25.99
N GLN A 41 -6.50 -3.80 -26.51
CA GLN A 41 -5.73 -5.04 -26.59
C GLN A 41 -5.88 -5.79 -25.28
N THR A 42 -6.58 -6.91 -25.35
CA THR A 42 -6.95 -7.75 -24.22
C THR A 42 -5.68 -8.36 -23.66
N ILE A 43 -5.06 -7.70 -22.69
CA ILE A 43 -4.02 -8.32 -21.87
C ILE A 43 -4.77 -9.31 -20.97
N SER A 44 -4.93 -10.52 -21.47
CA SER A 44 -5.54 -11.61 -20.73
C SER A 44 -4.64 -11.95 -19.55
N SER A 45 -5.23 -12.12 -18.37
CA SER A 45 -4.51 -12.41 -17.13
C SER A 45 -3.62 -13.63 -17.31
N LYS A 46 -2.34 -13.48 -16.98
CA LYS A 46 -1.34 -14.55 -17.11
C LYS A 46 -1.12 -15.22 -15.75
N PRO A 47 -0.71 -16.51 -15.74
CA PRO A 47 -0.20 -17.14 -14.53
C PRO A 47 0.99 -16.32 -14.00
N GLY A 48 0.86 -15.82 -12.76
CA GLY A 48 1.87 -14.99 -12.11
C GLY A 48 1.56 -13.48 -12.09
N ASP A 49 0.43 -13.04 -12.63
CA ASP A 49 -0.06 -11.68 -12.39
C ASP A 49 -0.39 -11.49 -10.90
N ILE A 50 -0.13 -10.28 -10.39
CA ILE A 50 -0.37 -9.89 -9.00
C ILE A 50 -1.64 -9.03 -8.96
N TRP A 51 -2.65 -9.47 -8.22
CA TRP A 51 -3.85 -8.70 -7.97
C TRP A 51 -3.70 -7.82 -6.74
N ALA A 52 -4.56 -6.80 -6.63
CA ALA A 52 -4.54 -5.94 -5.45
C ALA A 52 -4.80 -6.72 -4.15
N ASP A 53 -5.66 -7.74 -4.22
CA ASP A 53 -5.98 -8.62 -3.08
C ASP A 53 -4.82 -9.57 -2.72
N ASP A 54 -3.80 -9.72 -3.58
CA ASP A 54 -2.59 -10.49 -3.28
C ASP A 54 -1.55 -9.67 -2.49
N VAL A 55 -1.81 -8.38 -2.25
CA VAL A 55 -0.86 -7.46 -1.59
C VAL A 55 -1.28 -7.17 -0.15
N ASP A 56 -0.62 -7.86 0.78
CA ASP A 56 -0.85 -7.69 2.21
C ASP A 56 -0.27 -6.39 2.78
N ALA A 57 0.87 -5.93 2.26
CA ALA A 57 1.58 -4.78 2.80
C ALA A 57 2.41 -4.04 1.75
N ILE A 58 2.64 -2.76 2.01
CA ILE A 58 3.42 -1.86 1.16
C ILE A 58 4.39 -1.09 2.02
N VAL A 59 5.65 -1.02 1.57
CA VAL A 59 6.68 -0.16 2.16
C VAL A 59 6.98 0.99 1.20
N ILE A 60 6.87 2.23 1.69
CA ILE A 60 7.05 3.43 0.88
C ILE A 60 7.78 4.52 1.67
N PRO A 61 8.58 5.39 1.02
CA PRO A 61 9.06 6.62 1.65
C PRO A 61 7.90 7.44 2.23
N ALA A 62 8.09 7.98 3.43
CA ALA A 62 7.02 8.68 4.13
C ALA A 62 6.61 10.01 3.48
N THR A 63 7.40 10.51 2.52
CA THR A 63 7.11 11.68 1.69
C THR A 63 6.57 11.33 0.30
N ALA A 64 6.29 10.06 0.02
CA ALA A 64 5.89 9.59 -1.30
C ALA A 64 4.46 9.02 -1.40
N CYS A 65 3.56 9.40 -0.50
CA CYS A 65 2.21 8.79 -0.41
C CYS A 65 1.21 9.25 -1.48
N GLY A 66 1.57 10.19 -2.37
CA GLY A 66 0.69 10.75 -3.40
C GLY A 66 0.50 9.92 -4.68
N GLY A 67 1.13 8.76 -4.79
CA GLY A 67 1.03 7.90 -5.98
C GLY A 67 -0.35 7.24 -6.14
N SER A 68 -0.79 7.01 -7.38
CA SER A 68 -2.08 6.38 -7.68
C SER A 68 -2.21 4.97 -7.08
N ALA A 69 -1.12 4.19 -7.09
CA ALA A 69 -1.07 2.89 -6.45
C ALA A 69 -1.33 3.01 -4.94
N MET A 70 -0.66 3.96 -4.25
CA MET A 70 -0.88 4.18 -2.82
C MET A 70 -2.30 4.58 -2.49
N LEU A 71 -2.87 5.49 -3.27
CA LEU A 71 -4.25 5.95 -3.09
C LEU A 71 -5.27 4.84 -3.32
N SER A 72 -4.96 3.89 -4.20
CA SER A 72 -5.83 2.73 -4.43
C SER A 72 -5.70 1.71 -3.29
N PHE A 73 -4.48 1.41 -2.86
CA PHE A 73 -4.22 0.46 -1.76
C PHE A 73 -4.65 0.99 -0.39
N SER A 74 -4.65 2.30 -0.17
CA SER A 74 -5.12 2.89 1.09
C SER A 74 -6.62 2.69 1.35
N GLN A 75 -7.38 2.34 0.30
CA GLN A 75 -8.79 2.01 0.37
C GLN A 75 -9.03 0.51 0.61
N LEU A 76 -7.99 -0.31 0.52
CA LEU A 76 -8.03 -1.76 0.73
C LEU A 76 -7.51 -2.13 2.13
N GLN A 77 -7.54 -3.41 2.47
CA GLN A 77 -7.01 -3.92 3.74
C GLN A 77 -5.48 -4.09 3.75
N THR A 78 -4.77 -3.36 2.89
CA THR A 78 -3.32 -3.42 2.75
C THR A 78 -2.64 -2.59 3.85
N GLN A 79 -1.64 -3.17 4.52
CA GLN A 79 -0.88 -2.48 5.54
C GLN A 79 0.15 -1.53 4.91
N ILE A 80 0.03 -0.23 5.14
CA ILE A 80 0.97 0.77 4.64
C ILE A 80 2.03 1.07 5.69
N ILE A 81 3.30 0.94 5.33
CA ILE A 81 4.47 1.22 6.15
C ILE A 81 5.24 2.39 5.50
N ALA A 82 5.29 3.52 6.19
CA ALA A 82 5.91 4.75 5.73
C ALA A 82 7.29 4.94 6.40
N VAL A 83 8.35 4.96 5.59
CA VAL A 83 9.75 5.02 6.06
C VAL A 83 10.27 6.45 6.03
N GLU A 84 10.72 6.96 7.18
CA GLU A 84 11.15 8.35 7.35
C GLU A 84 12.57 8.64 6.84
N GLU A 85 13.50 7.68 6.92
CA GLU A 85 14.89 7.92 6.52
C GLU A 85 15.05 8.12 5.00
N ASN A 86 14.05 7.72 4.20
CA ASN A 86 14.04 7.95 2.76
C ASN A 86 13.18 9.18 2.42
N GLN A 87 13.84 10.29 2.11
CA GLN A 87 13.19 11.54 1.76
C GLN A 87 13.10 11.70 0.25
N THR A 88 11.98 12.22 -0.23
CA THR A 88 11.68 12.38 -1.66
C THR A 88 11.23 13.80 -1.96
N THR A 89 11.43 14.25 -3.20
CA THR A 89 11.02 15.58 -3.67
C THR A 89 9.49 15.75 -3.73
N MET A 90 8.72 14.66 -3.72
CA MET A 90 7.27 14.74 -3.81
C MET A 90 6.65 15.41 -2.58
N GLU A 91 7.25 15.25 -1.39
CA GLU A 91 6.82 15.88 -0.13
C GLU A 91 5.31 15.69 0.18
N VAL A 92 4.76 14.53 -0.17
CA VAL A 92 3.37 14.16 0.13
C VAL A 92 3.33 13.13 1.25
N PRO A 93 3.12 13.56 2.51
CA PRO A 93 2.94 12.64 3.63
C PRO A 93 1.55 11.98 3.63
N PRO A 94 1.35 10.87 4.37
CA PRO A 94 0.09 10.14 4.40
C PRO A 94 -1.05 10.89 5.13
N GLU A 95 -0.75 11.73 6.12
CA GLU A 95 -1.75 12.34 6.99
C GLU A 95 -2.71 13.30 6.26
N PRO A 96 -2.25 14.23 5.38
CA PRO A 96 -3.13 15.08 4.59
C PRO A 96 -4.04 14.32 3.62
N LEU A 97 -3.65 13.09 3.26
CA LEU A 97 -4.42 12.21 2.38
C LEU A 97 -5.40 11.30 3.15
N GLY A 98 -5.42 11.36 4.49
CA GLY A 98 -6.24 10.48 5.32
C GLY A 98 -5.79 9.02 5.29
N ILE A 99 -4.54 8.75 4.89
CA ILE A 99 -4.01 7.39 4.76
C ILE A 99 -3.54 6.90 6.12
N LYS A 100 -4.03 5.72 6.53
CA LYS A 100 -3.58 5.05 7.76
C LYS A 100 -2.27 4.30 7.50
N ALA A 101 -1.15 4.98 7.68
CA ALA A 101 0.19 4.40 7.59
C ALA A 101 0.83 4.18 8.97
N ILE A 102 1.64 3.13 9.10
CA ILE A 102 2.56 2.95 10.23
C ILE A 102 3.88 3.61 9.85
N ARG A 103 4.29 4.63 10.60
CA ARG A 103 5.56 5.30 10.38
C ARG A 103 6.70 4.54 11.08
N VAL A 104 7.81 4.40 10.39
CA VAL A 104 9.05 3.81 10.89
C VAL A 104 10.22 4.70 10.49
N ASN A 105 11.29 4.68 11.27
CA ASN A 105 12.46 5.46 10.93
C ASN A 105 13.22 4.81 9.78
N SER A 106 13.39 3.49 9.80
CA SER A 106 14.26 2.78 8.85
C SER A 106 13.62 1.62 8.11
N TYR A 107 14.23 1.23 6.98
CA TYR A 107 13.83 0.02 6.27
C TYR A 107 14.06 -1.26 7.08
N LEU A 108 15.01 -1.24 8.01
CA LEU A 108 15.22 -2.35 8.94
C LEU A 108 14.01 -2.49 9.90
N GLU A 109 13.49 -1.37 10.40
CA GLU A 109 12.25 -1.36 11.18
C GLU A 109 11.05 -1.81 10.35
N ALA A 110 10.96 -1.36 9.09
CA ALA A 110 9.93 -1.81 8.15
C ALA A 110 9.96 -3.34 7.98
N LEU A 111 11.15 -3.93 7.84
CA LEU A 111 11.33 -5.37 7.77
C LEU A 111 10.82 -6.06 9.05
N GLY A 112 11.15 -5.53 10.23
CA GLY A 112 10.64 -6.06 11.50
C GLY A 112 9.10 -6.05 11.58
N LEU A 113 8.47 -4.99 11.06
CA LEU A 113 7.02 -4.91 10.93
C LEU A 113 6.47 -5.95 9.96
N LEU A 114 7.10 -6.16 8.80
CA LEU A 114 6.68 -7.20 7.86
C LEU A 114 6.79 -8.61 8.46
N VAL A 115 7.88 -8.90 9.17
CA VAL A 115 8.06 -10.20 9.83
C VAL A 115 7.02 -10.40 10.93
N SER A 116 6.75 -9.39 11.75
CA SER A 116 5.72 -9.48 12.81
C SER A 116 4.32 -9.63 12.22
N HIS A 117 3.98 -8.88 11.15
CA HIS A 117 2.73 -9.02 10.43
C HIS A 117 2.54 -10.44 9.89
N ARG A 118 3.54 -10.99 9.19
CA ARG A 118 3.53 -12.36 8.66
C ARG A 118 3.39 -13.42 9.77
N ALA A 119 3.95 -13.16 10.95
CA ALA A 119 3.86 -14.05 12.10
C ALA A 119 2.54 -13.90 12.90
N GLY A 120 1.65 -12.97 12.52
CA GLY A 120 0.43 -12.66 13.28
C GLY A 120 0.71 -11.97 14.63
N ILE A 121 1.89 -11.38 14.79
CA ILE A 121 2.31 -10.70 16.02
C ILE A 121 1.96 -9.21 15.88
N SER A 122 1.19 -8.69 16.84
CA SER A 122 0.91 -7.25 16.90
C SER A 122 2.19 -6.47 17.21
N PRO A 123 2.57 -5.46 16.42
CA PRO A 123 3.75 -4.61 16.71
C PRO A 123 3.66 -3.94 18.08
N LYS A 124 2.45 -3.64 18.56
CA LYS A 124 2.21 -3.08 19.90
C LYS A 124 2.53 -4.06 21.03
N ALA A 125 2.59 -5.37 20.76
CA ALA A 125 3.02 -6.35 21.76
C ALA A 125 4.55 -6.35 21.93
N LEU A 126 5.28 -5.82 20.94
CA LEU A 126 6.74 -5.71 20.96
C LEU A 126 7.21 -4.37 21.54
N SER A 127 6.29 -3.44 21.83
CA SER A 127 6.65 -2.19 22.51
C SER A 127 6.83 -2.45 24.01
N PRO A 128 7.91 -1.91 24.62
CA PRO A 128 8.15 -2.06 26.06
C PRO A 128 7.09 -1.36 26.91
N SER A 129 6.34 -0.42 26.33
CA SER A 129 5.20 0.24 26.96
C SER A 129 3.90 -0.51 26.67
N LEU A 130 3.36 -1.17 27.68
CA LEU A 130 2.01 -1.73 27.63
C LEU A 130 1.02 -0.71 28.19
N SER A 131 -0.09 -0.50 27.48
CA SER A 131 -1.20 0.29 28.02
C SER A 131 -1.75 -0.38 29.28
N SER A 132 -2.09 0.42 30.30
CA SER A 132 -2.73 -0.11 31.51
C SER A 132 -3.98 -0.90 31.15
N LEU A 133 -4.14 -2.09 31.75
CA LEU A 133 -5.33 -2.92 31.55
C LEU A 133 -6.56 -2.14 32.00
N GLY A 134 -7.44 -1.81 31.06
CA GLY A 134 -8.74 -1.23 31.36
C GLY A 134 -9.57 -2.21 32.18
N ARG A 135 -10.17 -1.74 33.28
CA ARG A 135 -11.10 -2.54 34.08
C ARG A 135 -12.27 -2.94 33.18
N LEU A 136 -12.45 -4.25 32.97
CA LEU A 136 -13.64 -4.78 32.31
C LEU A 136 -14.82 -4.61 33.28
N ASN A 137 -15.72 -3.69 32.95
CA ASN A 137 -16.96 -3.54 33.70
C ASN A 137 -17.90 -4.67 33.29
N PHE A 138 -17.95 -5.72 34.11
CA PHE A 138 -19.00 -6.72 33.99
C PHE A 138 -20.32 -6.08 34.41
N CYS A 139 -21.17 -5.77 33.44
CA CYS A 139 -22.55 -5.40 33.69
C CYS A 139 -23.32 -6.70 33.94
N ASP A 140 -23.45 -7.06 35.21
CA ASP A 140 -24.25 -8.19 35.65
C ASP A 140 -25.72 -7.85 35.41
N LYS A 141 -26.29 -8.34 34.28
CA LYS A 141 -27.74 -8.30 34.04
C LYS A 141 -28.40 -9.31 34.98
N THR A 142 -28.49 -8.96 36.26
CA THR A 142 -29.36 -9.64 37.21
C THR A 142 -30.78 -9.13 37.01
N ASN A 143 -31.49 -9.86 36.16
CA ASN A 143 -32.92 -10.21 36.25
C ASN A 143 -33.79 -9.35 37.21
N SER A 144 -34.60 -8.45 36.66
CA SER A 144 -35.87 -8.07 37.31
C SER A 144 -36.98 -8.93 36.73
N ARG A 145 -37.59 -9.71 37.62
CA ARG A 145 -38.94 -10.25 37.48
C ARG A 145 -39.96 -9.14 37.31
#